data_AF-A0A1B8UN87-F1
#
_entry.id   AF-A0A1B8UN87-F1
#
_cell.length_a   1.000
_cell.length_b   1.000
_cell.length_c   1.000
_cell.angle_alpha   90.00
_cell.angle_beta   90.00
_cell.angle_gamma   90.00
#
_symmetry.space_group_name_H-M   'P 1'
#
loop_
_entity.id
_entity.type
_entity.pdbx_description
1 polymer ?
#
loop_
_entity_poly.entity_id
_entity_poly.type
_entity_poly.pdbx_seq_one_letter_code
_entity_poly.pdbx_strand_id
1 'polypeptide(L)'
;MQIGVYGHTDKRPVIYALMKLLQATGDVALFSNHRHYKRLLEHGESQGHMVNIMIAVSDASPDEIFEEIGYTVDDFEHIIYDLQDTIPENLSLVIYVKSYPPGEEEQSILDLIGDYHTIKMTYDGRREKGAINVSPISLIWKRVEEFEAFHILAPMPSNDLNKGLAKLIAPSLKMTSKTAFKLLTRRWDK
;
A
#
# COMPACT_ATOMS: atom_id res chain seq x y z
N MET A 1 -11.58 -3.32 6.48
CA MET A 1 -11.43 -3.08 5.02
C MET A 1 -10.16 -3.75 4.56
N GLN A 2 -10.23 -4.62 3.56
CA GLN A 2 -9.06 -5.37 3.06
C GLN A 2 -8.66 -4.85 1.68
N ILE A 3 -7.40 -4.45 1.51
CA ILE A 3 -6.86 -3.89 0.27
C ILE A 3 -5.73 -4.81 -0.21
N GLY A 4 -5.86 -5.32 -1.44
CA GLY A 4 -4.75 -5.99 -2.13
C GLY A 4 -3.98 -4.99 -2.98
N VAL A 5 -2.68 -4.88 -2.77
CA VAL A 5 -1.78 -4.07 -3.62
C VAL A 5 -0.93 -5.03 -4.41
N TYR A 6 -1.30 -5.24 -5.68
CA TYR A 6 -0.71 -6.22 -6.57
C TYR A 6 0.29 -5.58 -7.55
N GLY A 7 1.34 -6.31 -7.93
CA GLY A 7 2.24 -5.97 -9.02
C GLY A 7 3.71 -6.20 -8.70
N HIS A 8 4.54 -6.33 -9.73
CA HIS A 8 5.98 -6.61 -9.59
C HIS A 8 6.86 -5.35 -9.55
N THR A 9 6.27 -4.18 -9.78
CA THR A 9 6.98 -2.89 -9.60
C THR A 9 7.11 -2.57 -8.12
N ASP A 10 8.12 -1.81 -7.71
CA ASP A 10 8.26 -1.37 -6.31
C ASP A 10 7.01 -0.60 -5.84
N LYS A 11 6.28 -1.21 -4.88
CA LYS A 11 4.98 -0.75 -4.39
C LYS A 11 5.08 0.11 -3.14
N ARG A 12 6.29 0.28 -2.57
CA ARG A 12 6.50 1.02 -1.32
C ARG A 12 5.92 2.44 -1.34
N PRO A 13 6.06 3.26 -2.41
CA PRO A 13 5.44 4.58 -2.44
C PRO A 13 3.91 4.54 -2.28
N VAL A 14 3.26 3.54 -2.85
CA VAL A 14 1.81 3.35 -2.76
C VAL A 14 1.42 2.85 -1.37
N ILE A 15 2.09 1.81 -0.89
CA ILE A 15 1.81 1.20 0.42
C ILE A 15 2.05 2.19 1.55
N TYR A 16 3.15 2.96 1.54
CA TYR A 16 3.41 3.97 2.56
C TYR A 16 2.38 5.11 2.54
N ALA A 17 1.87 5.47 1.35
CA ALA A 17 0.77 6.43 1.26
C ALA A 17 -0.54 5.85 1.83
N LEU A 18 -0.85 4.57 1.57
CA LEU A 18 -2.01 3.88 2.14
C LEU A 18 -1.90 3.79 3.66
N MET A 19 -0.78 3.30 4.20
CA MET A 19 -0.50 3.27 5.64
C MET A 19 -0.72 4.65 6.27
N LYS A 20 -0.24 5.72 5.63
CA LYS A 20 -0.41 7.08 6.14
C LYS A 20 -1.87 7.52 6.23
N LEU A 21 -2.68 7.18 5.23
CA LEU A 21 -4.10 7.48 5.23
C LEU A 21 -4.85 6.66 6.28
N LEU A 22 -4.60 5.36 6.29
CA LEU A 22 -5.37 4.38 7.05
C LEU A 22 -5.07 4.39 8.55
N GLN A 23 -3.82 4.64 8.96
CA GLN A 23 -3.49 4.78 10.39
C GLN A 23 -4.32 5.87 11.08
N ALA A 24 -4.74 6.89 10.31
CA ALA A 24 -5.47 8.02 10.84
C ALA A 24 -6.97 7.72 10.98
N THR A 25 -7.41 6.52 10.57
CA THR A 25 -8.81 6.10 10.54
C THR A 25 -9.09 4.79 11.29
N GLY A 26 -8.07 4.12 11.82
CA GLY A 26 -8.21 2.91 12.63
C GLY A 26 -6.89 2.13 12.72
N ASP A 27 -6.94 0.95 13.33
CA ASP A 27 -5.78 0.05 13.42
C ASP A 27 -5.55 -0.65 12.09
N VAL A 28 -4.27 -0.78 11.73
CA VAL A 28 -3.85 -1.23 10.39
C VAL A 28 -2.98 -2.46 10.49
N ALA A 29 -3.19 -3.44 9.61
CA ALA A 29 -2.23 -4.50 9.35
C ALA A 29 -1.61 -4.36 7.95
N LEU A 30 -0.31 -4.56 7.84
CA LEU A 30 0.42 -4.70 6.58
C LEU A 30 1.05 -6.10 6.53
N PHE A 31 0.65 -6.89 5.56
CA PHE A 31 1.20 -8.22 5.30
C PHE A 31 1.94 -8.23 3.98
N SER A 32 3.15 -8.78 3.98
CA SER A 32 4.02 -8.81 2.80
C SER A 32 5.08 -9.90 2.89
N ASN A 33 5.55 -10.42 1.76
CA ASN A 33 6.78 -11.22 1.70
C ASN A 33 8.04 -10.37 1.44
N HIS A 34 7.88 -9.05 1.26
CA HIS A 34 8.94 -8.18 0.81
C HIS A 34 9.78 -7.64 1.99
N ARG A 35 11.02 -8.13 2.07
CA ARG A 35 11.94 -7.90 3.20
C ARG A 35 12.27 -6.43 3.49
N HIS A 36 12.03 -5.49 2.57
CA HIS A 36 12.26 -4.08 2.86
C HIS A 36 11.35 -3.55 3.98
N TYR A 37 10.16 -4.11 4.20
CA TYR A 37 9.28 -3.64 5.29
C TYR A 37 9.81 -3.96 6.69
N LYS A 38 10.78 -4.88 6.83
CA LYS A 38 11.48 -5.11 8.11
C LYS A 38 12.23 -3.87 8.59
N ARG A 39 12.56 -2.95 7.68
CA ARG A 39 13.20 -1.67 8.03
C ARG A 39 12.27 -0.71 8.78
N LEU A 40 10.96 -1.01 8.81
CA LEU A 40 9.97 -0.26 9.57
C LEU A 40 9.81 -0.80 11.00
N LEU A 41 10.51 -1.88 11.33
CA LEU A 41 10.44 -2.56 12.61
C LEU A 41 11.77 -2.40 13.35
N GLU A 42 11.67 -2.39 14.68
CA GLU A 42 12.85 -2.38 15.53
C GLU A 42 13.68 -3.64 15.27
N HIS A 43 15.01 -3.48 15.24
CA HIS A 43 15.98 -4.56 15.05
C HIS A 43 15.82 -5.41 13.77
N GLY A 44 15.00 -5.00 12.80
CA GLY A 44 14.79 -5.73 11.55
C GLY A 44 13.99 -7.03 11.74
N GLU A 45 13.11 -7.06 12.74
CA GLU A 45 12.23 -8.20 13.01
C GLU A 45 11.31 -8.51 11.83
N SER A 46 10.80 -9.75 11.78
CA SER A 46 9.81 -10.16 10.77
C SER A 46 8.39 -9.73 11.12
N GLN A 47 8.10 -9.41 12.38
CA GLN A 47 6.79 -8.98 12.83
C GLN A 47 6.94 -7.94 13.93
N GLY A 48 6.00 -6.99 14.01
CA GLY A 48 6.01 -5.98 15.05
C GLY A 48 5.07 -4.83 14.73
N HIS A 49 5.12 -3.79 15.55
CA HIS A 49 4.25 -2.63 15.41
C HIS A 49 5.05 -1.37 15.09
N MET A 50 4.50 -0.56 14.18
CA MET A 50 4.93 0.82 13.95
C MET A 50 3.74 1.75 14.21
N VAL A 51 3.74 2.42 15.36
CA VAL A 51 2.58 3.18 15.88
C VAL A 51 1.39 2.22 16.08
N ASN A 52 0.30 2.35 15.32
CA ASN A 52 -0.86 1.47 15.35
C ASN A 52 -0.97 0.62 14.07
N ILE A 53 0.18 0.34 13.45
CA ILE A 53 0.29 -0.50 12.27
C ILE A 53 1.03 -1.78 12.64
N MET A 54 0.32 -2.90 12.68
CA MET A 54 0.93 -4.24 12.67
C MET A 54 1.60 -4.46 11.32
N ILE A 55 2.86 -4.83 11.31
CA ILE A 55 3.60 -5.19 10.10
C ILE A 55 4.09 -6.62 10.27
N ALA A 56 3.73 -7.50 9.34
CA ALA A 56 4.26 -8.85 9.27
C ALA A 56 4.87 -9.13 7.90
N VAL A 57 6.14 -9.56 7.93
CA VAL A 57 6.94 -9.94 6.78
C VAL A 57 7.18 -11.44 6.80
N SER A 58 6.33 -12.18 6.08
CA SER A 58 6.34 -13.64 6.05
C SER A 58 6.08 -14.15 4.62
N ASP A 59 6.51 -15.38 4.37
CA ASP A 59 6.20 -16.13 3.15
C ASP A 59 4.85 -16.89 3.28
N ALA A 60 4.19 -16.81 4.46
CA ALA A 60 2.86 -17.38 4.67
C ALA A 60 1.82 -16.76 3.72
N SER A 61 0.86 -17.60 3.30
CA SER A 61 -0.26 -17.12 2.50
C SER A 61 -1.18 -16.18 3.32
N PRO A 62 -2.02 -15.38 2.65
CA PRO A 62 -2.98 -14.51 3.34
C PRO A 62 -3.92 -15.22 4.32
N ASP A 63 -4.18 -16.50 4.13
CA ASP A 63 -5.05 -17.30 4.99
C ASP A 63 -4.30 -17.83 6.23
N GLU A 64 -3.00 -18.08 6.11
CA GLU A 64 -2.14 -18.60 7.18
C GLU A 64 -1.55 -17.50 8.06
N ILE A 65 -1.37 -16.29 7.52
CA ILE A 65 -0.63 -15.20 8.19
C ILE A 65 -1.21 -14.85 9.56
N PHE A 66 -2.55 -14.90 9.71
CA PHE A 66 -3.23 -14.58 10.97
C PHE A 66 -2.92 -15.58 12.08
N GLU A 67 -2.82 -16.87 11.74
CA GLU A 67 -2.40 -17.90 12.69
C GLU A 67 -0.93 -17.70 13.11
N GLU A 68 -0.07 -17.33 12.16
CA GLU A 68 1.36 -17.09 12.43
C GLU A 68 1.58 -15.91 13.38
N ILE A 69 0.87 -14.81 13.17
CA ILE A 69 1.03 -13.58 13.98
C ILE A 69 0.22 -13.60 15.27
N GLY A 70 -0.71 -14.54 15.43
CA GLY A 70 -1.58 -14.65 16.61
C GLY A 70 -2.65 -13.56 16.70
N TYR A 71 -3.18 -13.12 15.56
CA TYR A 71 -4.29 -12.16 15.46
C TYR A 71 -5.40 -12.71 14.58
N THR A 72 -6.54 -12.03 14.54
CA THR A 72 -7.66 -12.31 13.66
C THR A 72 -7.91 -11.12 12.74
N VAL A 73 -8.69 -11.34 11.67
CA VAL A 73 -9.11 -10.27 10.75
C VAL A 73 -9.85 -9.14 11.49
N ASP A 74 -10.60 -9.49 12.54
CA ASP A 74 -11.46 -8.56 13.30
C ASP A 74 -10.67 -7.64 14.24
N ASP A 75 -9.38 -7.91 14.46
CA ASP A 75 -8.49 -7.06 15.28
C ASP A 75 -8.03 -5.79 14.53
N PHE A 76 -8.38 -5.64 13.24
CA PHE A 76 -7.92 -4.53 12.41
C PHE A 76 -9.06 -3.90 11.59
N GLU A 77 -9.19 -2.57 11.65
CA GLU A 77 -10.10 -1.81 10.80
C GLU A 77 -9.65 -1.84 9.34
N HIS A 78 -8.34 -1.92 9.09
CA HIS A 78 -7.73 -1.87 7.77
C HIS A 78 -6.64 -2.92 7.62
N ILE A 79 -6.68 -3.71 6.55
CA ILE A 79 -5.65 -4.70 6.22
C ILE A 79 -5.14 -4.39 4.81
N ILE A 80 -3.82 -4.29 4.66
CA ILE A 80 -3.13 -4.09 3.40
C ILE A 80 -2.31 -5.36 3.13
N TYR A 81 -2.58 -6.01 2.01
CA TYR A 81 -1.76 -7.10 1.51
C TYR A 81 -0.87 -6.60 0.37
N ASP A 82 0.44 -6.74 0.51
CA ASP A 82 1.39 -6.60 -0.60
C ASP A 82 1.45 -7.94 -1.36
N LEU A 83 0.76 -7.99 -2.50
CA LEU A 83 0.52 -9.22 -3.25
C LEU A 83 1.51 -9.38 -4.41
N GLN A 84 1.92 -10.64 -4.64
CA GLN A 84 2.67 -11.07 -5.83
C GLN A 84 2.07 -12.34 -6.45
N ASP A 85 1.80 -13.38 -5.66
CA ASP A 85 1.47 -14.70 -6.22
C ASP A 85 0.11 -15.23 -5.76
N THR A 86 -0.36 -14.82 -4.58
CA THR A 86 -1.63 -15.28 -3.99
C THR A 86 -2.57 -14.10 -3.80
N ILE A 87 -3.85 -14.27 -4.13
CA ILE A 87 -4.87 -13.23 -3.95
C ILE A 87 -5.87 -13.70 -2.90
N PRO A 88 -6.05 -12.97 -1.79
CA PRO A 88 -7.10 -13.26 -0.82
C PRO A 88 -8.49 -13.14 -1.46
N GLU A 89 -9.44 -14.01 -1.07
CA GLU A 89 -10.80 -14.00 -1.63
C GLU A 89 -11.60 -12.74 -1.21
N ASN A 90 -11.33 -12.18 -0.02
CA ASN A 90 -12.18 -11.17 0.62
C ASN A 90 -11.66 -9.73 0.50
N LEU A 91 -11.12 -9.36 -0.68
CA LEU A 91 -10.62 -8.00 -0.90
C LEU A 91 -11.75 -7.00 -1.18
N SER A 92 -11.77 -5.90 -0.43
CA SER A 92 -12.68 -4.77 -0.65
C SER A 92 -12.22 -3.86 -1.80
N LEU A 93 -10.92 -3.92 -2.13
CA LEU A 93 -10.29 -3.10 -3.16
C LEU A 93 -9.00 -3.77 -3.62
N VAL A 94 -8.79 -3.80 -4.94
CA VAL A 94 -7.51 -4.20 -5.52
C VAL A 94 -6.86 -3.03 -6.25
N ILE A 95 -5.60 -2.78 -5.93
CA ILE A 95 -4.77 -1.75 -6.56
C ILE A 95 -3.66 -2.45 -7.32
N TYR A 96 -3.65 -2.29 -8.63
CA TYR A 96 -2.58 -2.79 -9.49
C TYR A 96 -1.51 -1.72 -9.68
N VAL A 97 -0.29 -1.98 -9.20
CA VAL A 97 0.86 -1.08 -9.31
C VAL A 97 1.80 -1.59 -10.39
N LYS A 98 1.94 -0.82 -11.47
CA LYS A 98 2.75 -1.20 -12.63
C LYS A 98 3.67 -0.09 -13.10
N SER A 99 4.70 -0.46 -13.86
CA SER A 99 5.57 0.47 -14.57
C SER A 99 5.46 0.29 -16.08
N TYR A 100 5.61 -0.95 -16.52
CA TYR A 100 5.49 -1.39 -17.90
C TYR A 100 4.19 -2.18 -18.12
N PRO A 101 3.83 -2.53 -19.37
CA PRO A 101 2.78 -3.51 -19.62
C PRO A 101 3.05 -4.84 -18.89
N PRO A 102 2.01 -5.52 -18.39
CA PRO A 102 2.18 -6.78 -17.69
C PRO A 102 2.77 -7.87 -18.59
N GLY A 103 3.53 -8.78 -17.98
CA GLY A 103 3.91 -10.04 -18.61
C GLY A 103 2.73 -11.03 -18.67
N GLU A 104 2.94 -12.21 -19.25
CA GLU A 104 1.88 -13.23 -19.39
C GLU A 104 1.35 -13.73 -18.04
N GLU A 105 2.25 -13.97 -17.09
CA GLU A 105 1.90 -14.41 -15.73
C GLU A 105 1.11 -13.32 -14.98
N GLU A 106 1.63 -12.09 -15.00
CA GLU A 106 0.97 -10.93 -14.39
C GLU A 106 -0.41 -10.67 -15.00
N GLN A 107 -0.54 -10.80 -16.32
CA GLN A 107 -1.82 -10.68 -17.02
C GLN A 107 -2.80 -11.78 -16.61
N SER A 108 -2.33 -13.03 -16.46
CA SER A 108 -3.17 -14.14 -16.02
C SER A 108 -3.75 -13.90 -14.62
N ILE A 109 -2.95 -13.34 -13.71
CA ILE A 109 -3.39 -12.98 -12.36
C ILE A 109 -4.38 -11.80 -12.41
N LEU A 110 -4.13 -10.78 -13.23
CA LEU A 110 -5.06 -9.66 -13.41
C LEU A 110 -6.42 -10.10 -13.96
N ASP A 111 -6.43 -11.06 -14.88
CA ASP A 111 -7.66 -11.64 -15.44
C ASP A 111 -8.46 -12.39 -14.37
N LEU A 112 -7.79 -13.04 -13.40
CA LEU A 112 -8.42 -13.67 -12.24
C LEU A 112 -8.98 -12.65 -11.24
N ILE A 113 -8.28 -11.54 -11.02
CA ILE A 113 -8.74 -10.43 -10.16
C ILE A 113 -10.02 -9.80 -10.74
N GLY A 114 -10.07 -9.60 -12.05
CA GLY A 114 -11.17 -8.95 -12.75
C GLY A 114 -11.21 -7.44 -12.53
N ASP A 115 -11.63 -6.99 -11.34
CA ASP A 115 -11.82 -5.57 -11.02
C ASP A 115 -10.66 -5.01 -10.18
N TYR A 116 -9.91 -4.07 -10.74
CA TYR A 116 -8.81 -3.40 -10.05
C TYR A 116 -8.62 -1.94 -10.50
N HIS A 117 -7.94 -1.16 -9.66
CA HIS A 117 -7.54 0.21 -9.96
C HIS A 117 -6.05 0.30 -10.26
N THR A 118 -5.70 0.85 -11.43
CA THR A 118 -4.31 0.96 -11.85
C THR A 118 -3.62 2.20 -11.26
N ILE A 119 -2.46 2.00 -10.64
CA ILE A 119 -1.45 3.02 -10.38
C ILE A 119 -0.26 2.74 -11.27
N LYS A 120 0.02 3.66 -12.20
CA LYS A 120 1.15 3.53 -13.12
C LYS A 120 2.31 4.40 -12.66
N MET A 121 3.41 3.76 -12.28
CA MET A 121 4.72 4.40 -12.14
C MET A 121 5.27 4.69 -13.54
N THR A 122 5.23 5.94 -13.98
CA THR A 122 5.53 6.32 -15.38
C THR A 122 7.04 6.38 -15.68
N TYR A 123 7.76 5.30 -15.41
CA TYR A 123 9.19 5.15 -15.77
C TYR A 123 9.43 5.24 -17.27
N ASP A 124 8.46 4.79 -18.06
CA ASP A 124 8.45 4.90 -19.52
C ASP A 124 8.08 6.31 -20.03
N GLY A 125 7.78 7.26 -19.13
CA GLY A 125 7.31 8.60 -19.45
C GLY A 125 5.90 8.67 -20.04
N ARG A 126 5.17 7.55 -20.13
CA ARG A 126 3.85 7.48 -20.77
C ARG A 126 2.75 7.40 -19.74
N ARG A 127 1.76 8.28 -19.87
CA ARG A 127 0.55 8.24 -19.04
C ARG A 127 -0.44 7.19 -19.57
N GLU A 128 -1.21 6.62 -18.67
CA GLU A 128 -2.30 5.68 -18.97
C GLU A 128 -3.63 6.30 -18.55
N LYS A 129 -4.62 6.24 -19.45
CA LYS A 129 -5.96 6.79 -19.22
C LYS A 129 -6.66 5.97 -18.14
N GLY A 130 -7.28 6.63 -17.17
CA GLY A 130 -7.99 5.97 -16.06
C GLY A 130 -7.07 5.53 -14.91
N ALA A 131 -5.75 5.52 -15.09
CA ALA A 131 -4.79 5.20 -14.04
C ALA A 131 -4.40 6.45 -13.21
N ILE A 132 -3.99 6.20 -11.97
CA ILE A 132 -3.25 7.18 -11.18
C ILE A 132 -1.80 7.15 -11.68
N ASN A 133 -1.39 8.21 -12.38
CA ASN A 133 -0.08 8.27 -13.02
C ASN A 133 0.92 8.93 -12.06
N VAL A 134 1.98 8.21 -11.67
CA VAL A 134 2.96 8.64 -10.70
C VAL A 134 4.32 8.77 -11.37
N SER A 135 4.83 10.00 -11.47
CA SER A 135 6.18 10.25 -11.97
C SER A 135 7.23 9.74 -10.97
N PRO A 136 8.17 8.87 -11.38
CA PRO A 136 9.18 8.29 -10.48
C PRO A 136 10.33 9.28 -10.22
N ILE A 137 10.03 10.41 -9.59
CA ILE A 137 11.03 11.43 -9.23
C ILE A 137 11.87 10.98 -8.03
N SER A 138 13.12 11.41 -7.95
CA SER A 138 14.06 11.07 -6.87
C SER A 138 13.52 11.37 -5.47
N LEU A 139 12.71 12.42 -5.33
CA LEU A 139 12.09 12.80 -4.06
C LEU A 139 11.16 11.72 -3.51
N ILE A 140 10.50 10.90 -4.36
CA ILE A 140 9.65 9.80 -3.89
C ILE A 140 10.51 8.76 -3.18
N TRP A 141 11.61 8.35 -3.80
CA TRP A 141 12.52 7.35 -3.24
C TRP A 141 13.24 7.85 -2.00
N LYS A 142 13.69 9.11 -2.02
CA LYS A 142 14.20 9.77 -0.82
C LYS A 142 13.16 9.73 0.31
N ARG A 143 11.88 9.96 0.02
CA ARG A 143 10.81 9.90 1.04
C ARG A 143 10.58 8.48 1.56
N VAL A 144 10.67 7.46 0.70
CA VAL A 144 10.63 6.05 1.12
C VAL A 144 11.78 5.75 2.10
N GLU A 145 13.00 6.21 1.78
CA GLU A 145 14.17 6.04 2.66
C GLU A 145 14.03 6.83 3.97
N GLU A 146 13.57 8.09 3.93
CA GLU A 146 13.31 8.89 5.13
C GLU A 146 12.28 8.21 6.05
N PHE A 147 11.26 7.59 5.46
CA PHE A 147 10.25 6.85 6.20
C PHE A 147 10.86 5.64 6.91
N GLU A 148 11.64 4.82 6.18
CA GLU A 148 12.33 3.65 6.72
C GLU A 148 13.36 4.03 7.79
N ALA A 149 14.09 5.13 7.61
CA ALA A 149 15.13 5.53 8.55
C ALA A 149 14.59 6.16 9.84
N PHE A 150 13.49 6.91 9.75
CA PHE A 150 12.97 7.70 10.87
C PHE A 150 11.65 7.18 11.45
N HIS A 151 11.03 6.16 10.83
CA HIS A 151 9.73 5.62 11.21
C HIS A 151 8.62 6.69 11.23
N ILE A 152 8.70 7.68 10.33
CA ILE A 152 7.74 8.78 10.24
C ILE A 152 6.92 8.67 8.96
N LEU A 153 5.62 8.48 9.12
CA LEU A 153 4.63 8.50 8.06
C LEU A 153 4.41 9.92 7.51
N ALA A 154 5.36 10.41 6.71
CA ALA A 154 5.28 11.70 6.02
C ALA A 154 4.60 11.59 4.64
N PRO A 155 3.97 12.67 4.13
CA PRO A 155 3.30 12.65 2.82
C PRO A 155 4.26 12.23 1.70
N MET A 156 3.80 11.41 0.76
CA MET A 156 4.55 11.13 -0.46
C MET A 156 4.60 12.38 -1.34
N PRO A 157 5.76 12.74 -1.93
CA PRO A 157 5.91 13.93 -2.77
C PRO A 157 5.37 13.70 -4.19
N SER A 158 4.13 13.24 -4.29
CA SER A 158 3.40 13.05 -5.55
C SER A 158 1.95 13.51 -5.37
N ASN A 159 1.61 14.63 -6.00
CA ASN A 159 0.25 15.16 -5.96
C ASN A 159 -0.75 14.23 -6.65
N ASP A 160 -0.33 13.62 -7.77
CA ASP A 160 -1.16 12.69 -8.53
C ASP A 160 -1.46 11.44 -7.70
N LEU A 161 -0.45 10.88 -7.01
CA LEU A 161 -0.65 9.76 -6.09
C LEU A 161 -1.60 10.12 -4.95
N ASN A 162 -1.32 11.22 -4.24
CA ASN A 162 -2.12 11.60 -3.06
C ASN A 162 -3.57 11.94 -3.44
N LYS A 163 -3.81 12.68 -4.53
CA LYS A 163 -5.16 12.98 -5.00
C LYS A 163 -5.88 11.73 -5.51
N GLY A 164 -5.16 10.90 -6.26
CA GLY A 164 -5.69 9.64 -6.80
C GLY A 164 -6.13 8.70 -5.69
N LEU A 165 -5.25 8.41 -4.73
CA LEU A 165 -5.56 7.57 -3.56
C LEU A 165 -6.66 8.18 -2.69
N ALA A 166 -6.62 9.49 -2.44
CA ALA A 166 -7.70 10.15 -1.70
C ALA A 166 -9.07 9.99 -2.38
N LYS A 167 -9.12 10.08 -3.70
CA LYS A 167 -10.37 9.86 -4.46
C LYS A 167 -10.80 8.41 -4.41
N LEU A 168 -9.85 7.49 -4.54
CA LEU A 168 -10.09 6.05 -4.60
C LEU A 168 -10.60 5.49 -3.26
N ILE A 169 -9.95 5.86 -2.15
CA ILE A 169 -10.17 5.26 -0.84
C ILE A 169 -11.31 5.94 -0.06
N ALA A 170 -11.57 7.23 -0.31
CA ALA A 170 -12.55 8.00 0.44
C ALA A 170 -13.96 7.39 0.53
N PRO A 171 -14.53 6.79 -0.55
CA PRO A 171 -15.83 6.13 -0.47
C PRO A 171 -15.86 5.00 0.58
N SER A 172 -14.84 4.15 0.60
CA SER A 172 -14.73 3.01 1.53
C SER A 172 -14.56 3.47 2.98
N LEU A 173 -13.91 4.61 3.19
CA LEU A 173 -13.77 5.25 4.50
C LEU A 173 -14.96 6.15 4.88
N LYS A 174 -16.03 6.18 4.08
CA LYS A 174 -17.23 7.00 4.29
C LYS A 174 -16.91 8.49 4.54
N MET A 175 -15.92 9.03 3.83
CA MET A 175 -15.49 10.42 3.95
C MET A 175 -15.37 11.09 2.58
N THR A 176 -15.16 12.42 2.58
CA THR A 176 -14.92 13.14 1.32
C THR A 176 -13.48 12.96 0.85
N SER A 177 -13.24 12.96 -0.47
CA SER A 177 -11.87 12.93 -1.02
C SER A 177 -11.02 14.10 -0.53
N LYS A 178 -11.63 15.25 -0.19
CA LYS A 178 -10.92 16.40 0.40
C LYS A 178 -10.40 16.08 1.80
N THR A 179 -11.19 15.36 2.61
CA THR A 179 -10.77 14.91 3.95
C THR A 179 -9.66 13.88 3.84
N ALA A 180 -9.82 12.85 3.00
CA ALA A 180 -8.79 11.84 2.77
C ALA A 180 -7.47 12.47 2.26
N PHE A 181 -7.56 13.44 1.35
CA PHE A 181 -6.38 14.18 0.86
C PHE A 181 -5.69 14.98 1.98
N LYS A 182 -6.46 15.61 2.88
CA LYS A 182 -5.89 16.29 4.05
C LYS A 182 -5.13 15.32 4.96
N LEU A 183 -5.66 14.12 5.22
CA LEU A 183 -4.96 13.10 6.01
C LEU A 183 -3.65 12.65 5.34
N LEU A 184 -3.70 12.35 4.04
CA LEU A 184 -2.51 11.98 3.24
C LEU A 184 -1.44 13.07 3.20
N THR A 185 -1.84 14.33 3.21
CA THR A 185 -0.92 15.48 3.10
C THR A 185 -0.57 16.12 4.44
N ARG A 186 -1.16 15.66 5.54
CA ARG A 186 -0.90 16.18 6.89
C ARG A 186 0.57 15.98 7.23
N ARG A 187 1.26 17.09 7.52
CA ARG A 187 2.59 17.06 8.12
C ARG A 187 2.43 16.82 9.62
N TRP A 188 3.36 16.06 10.19
CA TRP A 188 3.51 16.00 11.63
C TRP A 188 4.15 17.33 12.02
N ASP A 189 3.45 18.14 12.81
CA ASP A 189 4.02 19.37 13.35
C ASP A 189 5.17 18.98 14.27
N LYS A 190 6.32 19.65 14.10
CA LYS A 190 7.49 19.47 14.96
C LYS A 190 7.29 20.15 16.31
#